data_AF-A0A7C5BQL2-F1
#
_entry.id   AF-A0A7C5BQL2-F1
#
_cell.length_a   1.000
_cell.length_b   1.000
_cell.length_c   1.000
_cell.angle_alpha   90.00
_cell.angle_beta   90.00
_cell.angle_gamma   90.00
#
_symmetry.space_group_name_H-M   'P 1'
#
loop_
_entity.id
_entity.type
_entity.pdbx_description
1 polymer ?
#
loop_
_entity_poly.entity_id
_entity_poly.type
_entity_poly.pdbx_seq_one_letter_code
_entity_poly.pdbx_strand_id
1 'polypeptide(L)' 'MRPEYDFTGAVRGKYAGAFDAGYTVRVIQPDGSVEERHYPSRQDAIVLEPDVSKYFPDSESVNKALRSLIELIPKKRKSA' A
#
# COMPACT_ATOMS: atom_id res chain seq x y z
N MET A 1 -14.39 23.52 -7.18
CA MET A 1 -15.25 22.41 -6.71
C MET A 1 -16.39 22.26 -7.70
N ARG A 2 -16.78 21.03 -8.02
CA ARG A 2 -17.88 20.81 -8.96
C ARG A 2 -19.23 21.11 -8.27
N PRO A 3 -20.20 21.73 -8.96
CA PRO A 3 -21.47 22.15 -8.38
C PRO A 3 -22.35 20.99 -7.89
N GLU A 4 -22.14 19.78 -8.41
CA GLU A 4 -22.85 18.57 -7.99
C GLU A 4 -22.47 18.05 -6.59
N TYR A 5 -21.42 18.58 -5.97
CA TYR A 5 -21.00 18.14 -4.64
C TYR A 5 -21.57 19.06 -3.55
N ASP A 6 -22.46 18.52 -2.73
CA ASP A 6 -22.91 19.17 -1.49
C ASP A 6 -21.92 18.90 -0.34
N PHE A 7 -21.25 19.96 0.12
CA PHE A 7 -20.32 19.93 1.24
C PHE A 7 -20.82 20.69 2.48
N THR A 8 -22.10 21.07 2.54
CA THR A 8 -22.66 21.89 3.64
C THR A 8 -22.46 21.27 5.03
N GLY A 9 -22.39 19.94 5.14
CA GLY A 9 -22.08 19.20 6.38
C GLY A 9 -20.66 18.64 6.46
N ALA A 10 -19.75 19.04 5.57
CA ALA A 10 -18.42 18.45 5.49
C ALA A 10 -17.51 18.90 6.64
N VAL A 11 -16.99 17.92 7.39
CA VAL A 11 -15.97 18.16 8.43
C VAL A 11 -14.61 17.76 7.88
N ARG A 12 -13.67 18.73 7.83
CA ARG A 12 -12.29 18.47 7.39
C ARG A 12 -11.65 17.42 8.30
N GLY A 13 -11.11 16.36 7.70
CA GLY A 13 -10.38 15.33 8.43
C GLY A 13 -11.23 14.32 9.21
N LYS A 14 -12.56 14.28 9.02
CA LYS A 14 -13.48 13.37 9.74
C LYS A 14 -13.03 11.89 9.76
N TYR A 15 -12.38 11.44 8.69
CA TYR A 15 -11.93 10.05 8.53
C TYR A 15 -10.40 9.91 8.48
N ALA A 16 -9.63 10.99 8.73
CA ALA A 16 -8.19 10.99 8.54
C ALA A 16 -7.48 9.88 9.34
N GLY A 17 -7.86 9.68 10.60
CA GLY A 17 -7.28 8.61 11.44
C GLY A 17 -7.75 7.20 11.07
N ALA A 18 -8.92 7.04 10.40
CA ALA A 18 -9.40 5.73 9.98
C ALA A 18 -8.61 5.17 8.79
N PHE A 19 -8.06 6.05 7.95
CA PHE A 19 -7.24 5.66 6.81
C PHE A 19 -5.91 5.01 7.21
N ASP A 20 -5.43 5.22 8.44
CA ASP A 20 -4.22 4.56 8.95
C ASP A 20 -4.40 3.04 9.12
N ALA A 21 -5.63 2.57 9.33
CA ALA A 21 -5.93 1.14 9.51
C ALA A 21 -5.94 0.32 8.20
N GLY A 22 -5.77 0.99 7.05
CA GLY A 22 -5.97 0.36 5.74
C GLY A 22 -7.44 0.37 5.32
N TYR A 23 -7.67 0.34 4.01
CA TYR A 23 -9.00 0.52 3.44
C TYR A 23 -9.06 -0.02 2.01
N THR A 24 -10.27 -0.33 1.55
CA THR A 24 -10.51 -0.77 0.18
C THR A 24 -11.35 0.27 -0.55
N VAL A 25 -10.88 0.70 -1.71
CA VAL A 25 -11.60 1.60 -2.61
C VAL A 25 -12.26 0.78 -3.71
N ARG A 26 -13.57 0.95 -3.89
CA ARG A 26 -14.35 0.36 -4.97
C ARG A 26 -14.82 1.47 -5.91
N VAL A 27 -14.36 1.46 -7.15
CA VAL A 27 -14.77 2.39 -8.18
C VAL A 27 -15.75 1.69 -9.09
N ILE A 28 -17.00 2.15 -9.06
CA ILE A 28 -18.06 1.64 -9.95
C ILE A 28 -18.05 2.50 -11.20
N GLN A 29 -17.80 1.88 -12.34
CA GLN A 29 -17.81 2.54 -13.64
C GLN A 29 -19.24 2.65 -14.19
N PRO A 30 -19.50 3.56 -15.14
CA PRO A 30 -20.83 3.70 -15.74
C PRO A 30 -21.35 2.43 -16.44
N ASP A 31 -20.46 1.53 -16.86
CA ASP A 31 -20.80 0.24 -17.48
C ASP A 31 -21.15 -0.86 -16.45
N GLY A 32 -21.12 -0.53 -15.16
CA GLY A 32 -21.40 -1.45 -14.06
C GLY A 32 -20.19 -2.28 -13.60
N SER A 33 -19.03 -2.15 -14.24
CA SER A 33 -17.81 -2.79 -13.77
C SER A 33 -17.32 -2.15 -12.47
N VAL A 34 -16.64 -2.95 -11.63
CA VAL A 34 -16.12 -2.51 -10.33
C VAL A 34 -14.61 -2.73 -10.30
N GLU A 35 -13.84 -1.65 -10.23
CA GLU A 35 -12.41 -1.72 -9.93
C GLU A 35 -12.24 -1.64 -8.41
N GLU A 36 -11.66 -2.68 -7.82
CA GLU A 36 -11.36 -2.72 -6.40
C GLU A 36 -9.86 -2.55 -6.18
N ARG A 37 -9.49 -1.65 -5.26
CA ARG A 37 -8.10 -1.43 -4.88
C ARG A 37 -7.96 -1.42 -3.37
N HIS A 38 -7.13 -2.34 -2.88
CA HIS A 38 -6.80 -2.43 -1.48
C HIS A 38 -5.58 -1.55 -1.14
N TYR A 39 -5.70 -0.75 -0.09
CA TYR A 39 -4.63 0.05 0.48
C TYR A 39 -4.36 -0.50 1.89
N PRO A 40 -3.20 -1.13 2.13
CA PRO A 40 -2.90 -1.71 3.43
C PRO A 40 -2.73 -0.62 4.48
N SER A 41 -2.75 -1.01 5.76
CA SER A 41 -2.44 -0.09 6.86
C SER A 41 -1.07 0.53 6.64
N ARG A 42 -0.93 1.80 7.03
CA ARG A 42 0.37 2.46 7.05
C ARG A 42 1.36 1.74 7.96
N GLN A 43 0.89 1.01 8.97
CA GLN A 43 1.72 0.21 9.87
C GLN A 43 2.29 -1.03 9.19
N ASP A 44 1.60 -1.56 8.18
CA ASP A 44 2.03 -2.72 7.40
C ASP A 44 2.89 -2.31 6.18
N ALA A 45 2.95 -1.02 5.87
CA ALA A 45 3.70 -0.48 4.75
C ALA A 45 5.14 -0.15 5.17
N ILE A 46 6.11 -0.78 4.50
CA ILE A 46 7.53 -0.44 4.68
C ILE A 46 7.86 0.71 3.74
N VAL A 47 8.16 1.88 4.30
CA VAL A 47 8.60 3.06 3.55
C VAL A 47 10.10 2.94 3.31
N LEU A 48 10.51 2.97 2.04
CA LEU A 48 11.92 3.02 1.67
C LEU A 48 12.44 4.45 1.80
N GLU A 49 13.66 4.57 2.30
CA GLU A 49 14.38 5.85 2.31
C GLU A 49 14.66 6.35 0.88
N PRO A 50 14.79 7.68 0.66
CA PRO A 50 14.93 8.26 -0.68
C PRO A 50 16.18 7.81 -1.46
N ASP A 51 17.22 7.39 -0.76
CA ASP A 51 18.43 6.82 -1.38
C ASP A 51 18.19 5.40 -1.88
N VAL A 52 17.44 4.58 -1.12
CA VAL A 52 17.09 3.20 -1.49
C VAL A 52 16.03 3.17 -2.59
N SER A 53 15.00 4.00 -2.51
CA SER A 53 13.88 4.02 -3.48
C SER A 53 14.32 4.33 -4.92
N LYS A 54 15.45 5.03 -5.10
CA LYS A 54 16.05 5.29 -6.42
C LYS A 54 16.43 4.01 -7.19
N TYR A 55 16.69 2.92 -6.47
CA TYR A 55 17.09 1.64 -7.06
C TYR A 55 15.92 0.67 -7.26
N PHE A 56 14.78 0.92 -6.60
CA PHE A 56 13.63 0.03 -6.58
C PHE A 56 12.36 0.76 -7.04
N PRO A 57 11.94 0.61 -8.31
CA PRO A 57 10.78 1.31 -8.85
C PRO A 57 9.44 0.85 -8.26
N ASP A 58 9.38 -0.39 -7.75
CA ASP A 58 8.15 -1.00 -7.24
C ASP A 58 8.43 -2.08 -6.18
N SER A 59 7.37 -2.55 -5.53
CA SER A 59 7.45 -3.58 -4.49
C SER A 59 7.87 -4.96 -5.04
N GLU A 60 7.66 -5.24 -6.32
CA GLU A 60 8.08 -6.51 -6.94
C GLU A 60 9.61 -6.60 -6.98
N SER A 61 10.27 -5.53 -7.43
CA SER A 61 11.72 -5.41 -7.49
C SER A 61 12.39 -5.55 -6.12
N VAL A 62 11.83 -4.92 -5.08
CA VAL A 62 12.29 -5.04 -3.69
C VAL A 62 12.21 -6.48 -3.21
N ASN A 63 11.03 -7.08 -3.35
CA ASN A 63 10.76 -8.43 -2.87
C ASN A 63 11.64 -9.47 -3.57
N LYS A 64 11.91 -9.28 -4.86
CA LYS A 64 12.83 -10.15 -5.61
C LYS A 64 14.24 -10.11 -5.02
N ALA A 65 14.78 -8.92 -4.78
CA ALA A 65 16.12 -8.77 -4.22
C ALA A 65 16.23 -9.37 -2.81
N LEU A 66 15.26 -9.09 -1.93
CA LEU A 66 15.24 -9.62 -0.56
C LEU A 66 15.13 -11.15 -0.54
N ARG A 67 14.31 -11.74 -1.41
CA ARG A 67 14.20 -13.21 -1.54
C ARG A 67 15.50 -13.85 -2.00
N SER A 68 16.17 -13.26 -2.99
CA SER A 68 17.49 -13.74 -3.42
C SER A 68 18.51 -13.70 -2.28
N LEU A 69 18.48 -12.65 -1.44
CA LEU A 69 19.34 -12.59 -0.25
C LEU A 69 18.99 -13.67 0.78
N ILE A 70 17.69 -13.90 1.03
CA ILE A 70 17.22 -14.96 1.93
C ILE A 70 17.72 -16.35 1.50
N GLU A 71 17.74 -16.62 0.19
CA GLU A 71 18.24 -17.89 -0.36
C GLU A 71 19.75 -18.08 -0.15
N LEU A 72 20.51 -16.99 -0.15
CA LEU A 72 21.95 -17.00 0.07
C LEU A 72 22.35 -17.16 1.55
N ILE A 73 21.43 -16.88 2.49
CA ILE A 73 21.68 -17.08 3.92
C ILE A 73 21.77 -18.59 4.19
N PRO A 74 22.90 -19.10 4.72
CA PRO A 74 23.05 -20.52 5.00
C PRO A 74 22.00 -20.95 6.02
N LYS A 75 21.10 -21.86 5.62
CA LYS A 75 20.15 -22.49 6.54
C LYS A 75 20.95 -23.13 7.68
N LYS A 76 20.75 -22.66 8.91
CA LYS A 76 21.36 -23.26 10.12
C LYS A 76 21.32 -24.78 9.97
N ARG A 77 22.49 -25.41 9.85
CA ARG A 77 22.59 -26.87 9.93
C ARG A 77 22.04 -27.24 11.31
N LYS A 78 20.98 -28.04 11.35
CA LYS A 78 20.53 -28.67 12.61
C LYS A 78 21.76 -29.39 13.15
N SER A 79 22.20 -29.00 14.35
CA SER A 79 23.19 -29.76 15.11
C SER A 79 22.60 -31.15 15.31
N ALA A 80 23.32 -32.16 14.83
CA ALA A 80 23.04 -33.56 15.11
C ALA A 80 23.25 -33.85 16.60
#